data_AF-A0A8D0G5R0-F1
#
_entry.id   AF-A0A8D0G5R0-F1
#
_cell.length_a   1.000
_cell.length_b   1.000
_cell.length_c   1.000
_cell.angle_alpha   90.00
_cell.angle_beta   90.00
_cell.angle_gamma   90.00
#
_symmetry.space_group_name_H-M   'P 1'
#
loop_
_entity.id
_entity.type
_entity.pdbx_description
1 polymer ?
#
loop_
_entity_poly.entity_id
_entity_poly.type
_entity_poly.pdbx_seq_one_letter_code
_entity_poly.pdbx_strand_id
1 'polypeptide(L)'
;MWHIYRGERELNAHLVCRMCCIDERDRVQKKTFTKWVNKHLMKVRKHINDLYEDLRDGHNLISLLEVLSGVKLPREKGRMRFHRLQNVQIALDFLKQRQVRSLQVP
;
A
#
# COMPACT_ATOMS: atom_id res chain seq x y z
N MET A 1 -41.26 -25.25 3.94
CA MET A 1 -40.84 -23.96 3.33
C MET A 1 -40.28 -22.96 4.35
N TRP A 2 -40.93 -22.70 5.49
CA TRP A 2 -40.45 -21.70 6.49
C TRP A 2 -39.08 -21.99 7.11
N HIS A 3 -38.70 -23.26 7.30
CA HIS A 3 -37.38 -23.63 7.82
C HIS A 3 -36.23 -23.32 6.85
N ILE A 4 -36.49 -23.36 5.53
CA ILE A 4 -35.50 -23.04 4.48
C ILE A 4 -35.23 -21.53 4.48
N TYR A 5 -36.30 -20.72 4.55
CA TYR A 5 -36.20 -19.26 4.66
C TYR A 5 -35.54 -18.77 5.97
N ARG A 6 -35.62 -19.52 7.06
CA ARG A 6 -34.89 -19.21 8.30
C ARG A 6 -33.38 -19.41 8.11
N GLY A 7 -32.97 -20.51 7.48
CA GLY A 7 -31.57 -20.80 7.17
C GLY A 7 -30.95 -19.79 6.20
N GLU A 8 -31.67 -19.38 5.15
CA GLU A 8 -31.17 -18.35 4.21
C GLU A 8 -30.96 -16.98 4.87
N ARG A 9 -31.83 -16.57 5.81
CA ARG A 9 -31.65 -15.31 6.54
C ARG A 9 -30.44 -15.34 7.47
N GLU A 10 -30.18 -16.47 8.12
CA GLU A 10 -29.01 -16.65 8.99
C GLU A 10 -27.71 -16.67 8.16
N LEU A 11 -27.69 -17.35 7.01
CA LEU A 11 -26.57 -17.30 6.08
C LEU A 11 -26.33 -15.88 5.56
N ASN A 12 -27.39 -15.17 5.14
CA ASN A 12 -27.28 -13.79 4.67
C ASN A 12 -26.75 -12.84 5.75
N ALA A 13 -27.23 -12.96 6.99
CA ALA A 13 -26.73 -12.18 8.11
C ALA A 13 -25.24 -12.46 8.40
N HIS A 14 -24.83 -13.73 8.34
CA HIS A 14 -23.43 -14.13 8.52
C HIS A 14 -22.53 -13.60 7.39
N LEU A 15 -22.99 -13.65 6.13
CA LEU A 15 -22.27 -13.09 4.98
C LEU A 15 -22.10 -11.58 5.09
N VAL A 16 -23.14 -10.84 5.49
CA VAL A 16 -23.08 -9.40 5.72
C VAL A 16 -22.10 -9.06 6.85
N CYS A 17 -22.16 -9.79 7.97
CA CYS A 17 -21.23 -9.60 9.09
C CYS A 17 -19.77 -9.86 8.65
N ARG A 18 -19.54 -10.93 7.87
CA ARG A 18 -18.22 -11.26 7.34
C ARG A 18 -17.71 -10.22 6.33
N MET A 19 -18.59 -9.67 5.50
CA MET A 19 -18.22 -8.59 4.58
C MET A 19 -17.84 -7.32 5.37
N CYS A 20 -18.69 -6.91 6.31
CA CYS A 20 -18.45 -5.73 7.14
C CYS A 20 -17.14 -5.84 7.96
N CYS A 21 -16.81 -7.03 8.47
CA CYS A 21 -15.56 -7.23 9.19
C CYS A 21 -14.32 -7.26 8.27
N ILE A 22 -14.46 -7.63 6.99
CA ILE A 22 -13.41 -7.48 5.99
C ILE A 22 -13.22 -5.98 5.69
N ASP A 23 -14.30 -5.26 5.40
CA ASP A 23 -14.26 -3.83 5.07
C ASP A 23 -13.66 -3.00 6.21
N GLU A 24 -14.01 -3.30 7.47
CA GLU A 24 -13.44 -2.59 8.62
C GLU A 24 -11.96 -2.91 8.80
N ARG A 25 -11.55 -4.17 8.60
CA ARG A 25 -10.13 -4.53 8.65
C ARG A 25 -9.33 -3.80 7.58
N ASP A 26 -9.84 -3.75 6.35
CA ASP A 26 -9.19 -3.05 5.24
C ASP A 26 -9.11 -1.54 5.51
N ARG A 27 -10.17 -0.95 6.08
CA ARG A 27 -10.20 0.46 6.49
C ARG A 27 -9.17 0.77 7.57
N VAL A 28 -9.11 -0.05 8.62
CA VAL A 28 -8.14 0.10 9.71
C VAL A 28 -6.72 -0.10 9.20
N GLN A 29 -6.49 -1.08 8.33
CA GLN A 29 -5.19 -1.35 7.73
C GLN A 29 -4.72 -0.17 6.87
N LYS A 30 -5.58 0.33 5.97
CA LYS A 30 -5.31 1.53 5.15
C LYS A 30 -4.93 2.71 6.03
N LYS A 31 -5.75 3.01 7.04
CA LYS A 31 -5.51 4.14 7.97
C LYS A 31 -4.19 3.99 8.74
N THR A 32 -3.89 2.78 9.20
CA THR A 32 -2.65 2.48 9.92
C THR A 32 -1.45 2.70 9.02
N PHE A 33 -1.50 2.17 7.81
CA PHE A 33 -0.40 2.29 6.87
C PHE A 33 -0.22 3.73 6.36
N THR A 34 -1.30 4.47 6.07
CA THR A 34 -1.24 5.90 5.75
C THR A 34 -0.53 6.70 6.85
N LYS A 35 -0.90 6.48 8.13
CA LYS A 35 -0.22 7.12 9.26
C LYS A 35 1.26 6.77 9.33
N TRP A 36 1.59 5.51 9.14
CA TRP A 36 2.98 5.05 9.16
C TRP A 36 3.81 5.66 8.03
N VAL A 37 3.26 5.74 6.81
CA VAL A 37 3.91 6.40 5.67
C VAL A 37 4.13 7.88 5.97
N ASN A 38 3.11 8.59 6.47
CA ASN A 38 3.23 10.01 6.81
C ASN A 38 4.25 10.29 7.92
N LYS A 39 4.36 9.41 8.92
CA LYS A 39 5.41 9.51 9.96
C LYS A 39 6.81 9.59 9.36
N HIS A 40 7.07 8.90 8.25
CA HIS A 40 8.36 8.93 7.57
C HIS A 40 8.46 10.07 6.55
N LEU A 41 7.42 10.29 5.74
CA LEU A 41 7.42 11.33 4.71
C LEU A 41 7.51 12.75 5.27
N MET A 42 7.02 13.00 6.49
CA MET A 42 7.18 14.31 7.15
C MET A 42 8.65 14.71 7.32
N LYS A 43 9.59 13.75 7.45
CA LYS A 43 11.03 14.03 7.53
C LYS A 43 11.59 14.71 6.28
N VAL A 44 10.88 14.59 5.15
CA VAL A 44 11.21 15.23 3.86
C VAL A 44 10.11 16.17 3.39
N ARG A 45 9.29 16.68 4.32
CA ARG A 45 8.18 17.64 4.07
C ARG A 45 7.18 17.15 3.01
N LYS A 46 6.90 15.84 3.00
CA LYS A 46 5.88 15.22 2.14
C LYS A 46 4.74 14.63 2.97
N HIS A 47 3.57 14.49 2.35
CA HIS A 47 2.37 13.97 2.99
C HIS A 47 1.48 13.28 1.93
N ILE A 48 0.78 12.23 2.35
CA ILE A 48 -0.24 11.53 1.57
C ILE A 48 -1.59 11.56 2.29
N ASN A 49 -2.66 11.73 1.53
CA ASN A 49 -4.05 11.72 1.99
C ASN A 49 -4.71 10.38 1.67
N ASP A 50 -4.55 9.89 0.44
CA ASP A 50 -5.04 8.58 0.02
C ASP A 50 -3.87 7.68 -0.37
N LEU A 51 -3.73 6.56 0.36
CA LEU A 51 -2.69 5.59 0.13
C LEU A 51 -2.64 5.03 -1.30
N TYR A 52 -3.81 4.79 -1.92
CA TYR A 52 -3.88 4.13 -3.22
C TYR A 52 -3.63 5.10 -4.37
N GLU A 53 -3.99 6.37 -4.20
CA GLU A 53 -3.78 7.39 -5.23
C GLU A 53 -2.40 8.03 -5.11
N ASP A 54 -1.99 8.44 -3.90
CA ASP A 54 -0.80 9.27 -3.73
C ASP A 54 0.52 8.50 -3.82
N LEU A 55 0.47 7.17 -3.85
CA LEU A 55 1.64 6.32 -4.13
C LEU A 55 1.74 5.88 -5.59
N ARG A 56 0.67 6.06 -6.39
CA ARG A 56 0.51 5.45 -7.70
C ARG A 56 1.49 5.97 -8.76
N ASP A 57 1.98 7.19 -8.60
CA ASP A 57 2.97 7.79 -9.51
C ASP A 57 4.43 7.43 -9.18
N GLY A 58 4.65 6.73 -8.06
CA GLY A 58 5.95 6.28 -7.58
C GLY A 58 6.78 7.34 -6.84
N HIS A 59 6.45 8.63 -6.87
CA HIS A 59 7.30 9.66 -6.27
C HIS A 59 7.35 9.59 -4.74
N ASN A 60 6.20 9.38 -4.10
CA ASN A 60 6.13 9.24 -2.64
C ASN A 60 6.70 7.89 -2.19
N LEU A 61 6.51 6.84 -2.99
CA LEU A 61 7.12 5.52 -2.73
C LEU A 61 8.65 5.60 -2.73
N ILE A 62 9.25 6.24 -3.74
CA ILE A 62 10.71 6.47 -3.78
C ILE A 62 11.16 7.26 -2.55
N SER A 63 10.45 8.34 -2.20
CA SER A 63 10.82 9.19 -1.05
C SER A 63 10.79 8.43 0.27
N LEU A 64 9.80 7.55 0.44
CA LEU A 64 9.68 6.69 1.60
C LEU A 64 10.88 5.73 1.69
N LEU A 65 11.26 5.10 0.59
CA LEU A 65 12.44 4.21 0.54
C LEU A 65 13.74 4.95 0.81
N GLU A 66 13.91 6.18 0.31
CA GLU A 66 15.06 7.01 0.63
C GLU A 66 15.16 7.32 2.12
N VAL A 67 14.03 7.67 2.75
CA VAL A 67 13.96 7.95 4.20
C VAL A 67 14.25 6.70 5.04
N LEU A 68 13.74 5.54 4.63
CA LEU A 68 13.92 4.29 5.38
C LEU A 68 15.34 3.71 5.24
N SER A 69 15.95 3.86 4.06
CA SER A 69 17.26 3.26 3.77
C SER A 69 18.44 4.21 3.90
N GLY A 70 18.20 5.52 3.94
CA GLY A 70 19.23 6.55 3.89
C GLY A 70 19.91 6.69 2.51
N VAL A 71 19.49 5.94 1.49
CA VAL A 71 20.09 5.96 0.15
C VAL A 71 19.24 6.79 -0.80
N LYS A 72 19.87 7.56 -1.68
CA LYS A 72 19.18 8.32 -2.74
C LYS A 72 18.87 7.42 -3.94
N LEU A 73 17.66 7.56 -4.47
CA LEU A 73 17.19 6.78 -5.62
C LEU A 73 16.95 7.70 -6.84
N PRO A 74 17.13 7.19 -8.08
CA PRO A 74 16.82 7.95 -9.28
C PRO A 74 15.31 8.21 -9.39
N ARG A 75 14.94 9.23 -10.18
CA ARG A 75 13.54 9.63 -10.42
C ARG A 75 13.37 10.07 -11.86
N GLU A 76 12.41 9.49 -12.56
CA GLU A 76 11.98 9.99 -13.85
C GLU A 76 11.12 11.23 -13.69
N LYS A 77 11.40 12.22 -14.54
CA LYS A 77 10.65 13.48 -14.61
C LYS A 77 9.61 13.36 -15.72
N GLY A 78 8.37 13.70 -15.43
CA GLY A 78 7.31 13.75 -16.43
C GLY A 78 5.96 13.34 -15.87
N ARG A 79 4.89 13.65 -16.60
CA ARG A 79 3.50 13.41 -16.15
C ARG A 79 2.80 12.24 -16.84
N MET A 80 3.38 11.75 -17.95
CA MET A 80 2.84 10.63 -18.72
C MET A 80 2.89 9.32 -17.92
N ARG A 81 2.02 8.37 -18.29
CA ARG A 81 1.93 7.04 -17.67
C ARG A 81 3.28 6.31 -17.65
N PHE A 82 4.07 6.44 -18.72
CA PHE A 82 5.41 5.83 -18.80
C PHE A 82 6.32 6.25 -17.64
N HIS A 83 6.44 7.56 -17.36
CA HIS A 83 7.28 8.05 -16.25
C HIS A 83 6.79 7.56 -14.89
N ARG A 84 5.46 7.49 -14.69
CA ARG A 84 4.88 6.96 -13.44
C ARG A 84 5.25 5.49 -13.24
N LEU A 85 5.07 4.67 -14.28
CA LEU A 85 5.45 3.26 -14.24
C LEU A 85 6.95 3.09 -13.97
N GLN A 86 7.79 3.91 -14.60
CA GLN A 86 9.24 3.86 -14.39
C GLN A 86 9.63 4.22 -12.96
N ASN A 87 9.00 5.25 -12.36
CA ASN A 87 9.22 5.58 -10.95
C ASN A 87 8.80 4.45 -10.00
N VAL A 88 7.68 3.79 -10.27
CA VAL A 88 7.26 2.60 -9.50
C VAL A 88 8.28 1.46 -9.69
N GLN A 89 8.75 1.23 -10.92
CA GLN A 89 9.72 0.19 -11.23
C GLN A 89 11.04 0.40 -10.48
N ILE A 90 11.57 1.62 -10.44
CA ILE A 90 12.77 1.98 -9.67
C ILE A 90 12.63 1.59 -8.19
N ALA A 91 11.48 1.87 -7.58
CA ALA A 91 11.22 1.52 -6.19
C ALA A 91 11.16 -0.01 -5.99
N LEU A 92 10.51 -0.73 -6.90
CA LEU A 92 10.42 -2.20 -6.84
C LEU A 92 11.77 -2.87 -7.02
N ASP A 93 12.60 -2.38 -7.96
CA ASP A 93 13.93 -2.93 -8.21
C ASP A 93 14.86 -2.70 -7.03
N PHE A 94 14.78 -1.54 -6.40
CA PHE A 94 15.51 -1.26 -5.15
C PHE A 94 15.16 -2.27 -4.04
N LEU A 95 13.87 -2.55 -3.85
CA LEU A 95 13.41 -3.54 -2.87
C LEU A 95 13.92 -4.95 -3.20
N LYS A 96 13.82 -5.37 -4.47
CA LYS A 96 14.33 -6.67 -4.93
C LYS A 96 15.82 -6.84 -4.67
N GLN A 97 16.62 -5.85 -5.03
CA GLN A 97 18.08 -5.89 -4.82
C GLN A 97 18.45 -6.05 -3.33
N ARG A 98 17.71 -5.38 -2.44
CA ARG A 98 17.93 -5.48 -0.98
C ARG A 98 17.46 -6.81 -0.40
N GLN A 99 16.33 -7.32 -0.88
CA GLN A 99 15.80 -8.61 -0.45
C GLN A 99 16.69 -9.76 -0.92
N VAL A 100 17.17 -9.73 -2.16
CA VAL A 100 18.14 -10.71 -2.69
C VAL A 100 19.45 -10.67 -1.89
N ARG A 101 19.93 -9.47 -1.50
CA ARG A 101 21.11 -9.34 -0.64
C ARG A 101 20.89 -9.90 0.77
N SER A 102 19.66 -9.87 1.30
CA SER A 102 19.34 -10.45 2.62
C SER A 102 19.15 -11.96 2.58
N LEU A 103 18.94 -12.56 1.41
CA LEU A 103 18.78 -14.00 1.21
C LEU A 103 20.07 -14.71 0.75
N GLN A 104 21.11 -13.95 0.41
CA GLN A 104 22.45 -14.47 0.16
C GLN A 104 23.27 -14.40 1.45
N VAL A 105 23.09 -15.40 2.32
CA VAL A 105 24.03 -15.71 3.40
C VAL A 105 24.79 -16.97 2.96
N PRO A 106 26.14 -17.00 2.98
CA PRO A 106 26.91 -18.21 2.66
C PRO A 106 26.69 -19.34 3.66
#